data_AF-A0A527ZV98-F1
#
_entry.id   AF-A0A527ZV98-F1
#
_cell.length_a   1.000
_cell.length_b   1.000
_cell.length_c   1.000
_cell.angle_alpha   90.00
_cell.angle_beta   90.00
_cell.angle_gamma   90.00
#
_symmetry.space_group_name_H-M   'P 1'
#
loop_
_entity.id
_entity.type
_entity.pdbx_description
1 polymer ?
#
loop_
_entity_poly.entity_id
_entity_poly.type
_entity_poly.pdbx_seq_one_letter_code
_entity_poly.pdbx_strand_id
1 'polypeptide(L)'
;VVASAKAMMLAQQNRDPTAANTALLADLASFQSSFYAMVAGLRGYVTTGRESFKYEYQANLNINEGAWSNIAKEGTTLAANQTVLIDRMAKSRTAFLELPARMFEAVEGEHAREDLYLFRTKAVPIAERMLALLDAVATQEQQRLQVDLAGGRDQLERAQQIILTVGAAAVLSGLLLGLIFRDSIAGPIQRLTGVADRVRRGDLAARAKVESGDEIGKLAASFNSMTVQLASNIGDLENRRREQENLARRFRRQSEYLGALHDTSLGLIARLDLAELLSDLTSRAAQLLGTEHGYVYLVDEAGESLERKVGVGVYATHIGQRLVINEGVAGTVWNTGEPLVI
;
A
#
# COMPACT_ATOMS: atom_id res chain seq x y z
N VAL A 1 49.24 -31.86 30.65
CA VAL A 1 49.10 -30.40 30.88
C VAL A 1 49.36 -29.60 29.60
N VAL A 2 50.50 -29.73 28.91
CA VAL A 2 50.75 -29.01 27.62
C VAL A 2 49.73 -29.33 26.50
N ALA A 3 49.15 -30.55 26.50
CA ALA A 3 48.13 -30.95 25.54
C ALA A 3 46.77 -30.23 25.69
N SER A 4 46.43 -29.71 26.88
CA SER A 4 45.14 -29.02 27.08
C SER A 4 45.17 -27.58 26.57
N ALA A 5 46.30 -26.89 26.72
CA ALA A 5 46.47 -25.51 26.23
C ALA A 5 46.31 -25.41 24.70
N LYS A 6 46.85 -26.38 23.95
CA LYS A 6 46.76 -26.41 22.48
C LYS A 6 45.36 -26.77 21.98
N ALA A 7 44.67 -27.68 22.68
CA ALA A 7 43.27 -28.03 22.39
C ALA A 7 42.31 -26.87 22.71
N MET A 8 42.61 -26.08 23.75
CA MET A 8 41.85 -24.87 24.11
C MET A 8 41.99 -23.76 23.06
N MET A 9 43.19 -23.51 22.52
CA MET A 9 43.39 -22.52 21.45
C MET A 9 42.53 -22.79 20.20
N LEU A 10 42.33 -24.07 19.82
CA LEU A 10 41.54 -24.46 18.65
C LEU A 10 40.02 -24.34 18.88
N ALA A 11 39.55 -24.49 20.11
CA ALA A 11 38.13 -24.32 20.46
C ALA A 11 37.69 -22.84 20.51
N GLN A 12 38.64 -21.91 20.51
CA GLN A 12 38.44 -20.49 20.82
C GLN A 12 38.42 -19.56 19.60
N GLN A 13 38.57 -20.09 18.38
CA GLN A 13 38.80 -19.29 17.17
C GLN A 13 37.56 -18.47 16.70
N ASN A 14 36.39 -18.59 17.34
CA ASN A 14 35.12 -18.10 16.77
C ASN A 14 34.22 -17.23 17.68
N ARG A 15 34.65 -16.73 18.85
CA ARG A 15 33.82 -15.79 19.65
C ARG A 15 34.64 -14.82 20.49
N ASP A 16 34.66 -13.55 20.07
CA ASP A 16 35.23 -12.35 20.72
C ASP A 16 35.82 -12.56 22.14
N PRO A 17 37.06 -13.06 22.26
CA PRO A 17 37.97 -12.58 23.27
C PRO A 17 38.58 -11.29 22.68
N THR A 18 38.68 -10.19 23.42
CA THR A 18 39.63 -9.14 23.02
C THR A 18 40.96 -9.85 22.76
N ALA A 19 41.58 -9.69 21.57
CA ALA A 19 42.77 -10.44 21.17
C ALA A 19 43.87 -10.48 22.26
N ALA A 20 43.88 -9.47 23.13
CA ALA A 20 44.61 -9.38 24.38
C ALA A 20 44.44 -10.59 25.34
N ASN A 21 43.24 -11.13 25.57
CA ASN A 21 43.03 -12.23 26.53
C ASN A 21 43.66 -13.55 26.02
N THR A 22 43.58 -13.78 24.71
CA THR A 22 44.19 -14.96 24.08
C THR A 22 45.72 -14.84 24.04
N ALA A 23 46.23 -13.63 23.80
CA ALA A 23 47.66 -13.33 23.88
C ALA A 23 48.20 -13.54 25.30
N LEU A 24 47.51 -13.02 26.33
CA LEU A 24 47.87 -13.21 27.73
C LEU A 24 47.97 -14.69 28.11
N LEU A 25 46.99 -15.51 27.71
CA LEU A 25 47.02 -16.96 27.99
C LEU A 25 48.20 -17.66 27.31
N ALA A 26 48.54 -17.25 26.09
CA ALA A 26 49.69 -17.78 25.37
C ALA A 26 51.01 -17.37 26.07
N ASP A 27 51.12 -16.13 26.52
CA ASP A 27 52.28 -15.63 27.26
C ASP A 27 52.41 -16.29 28.63
N LEU A 28 51.30 -16.49 29.37
CA LEU A 28 51.28 -17.24 30.63
C LEU A 28 51.74 -18.69 30.44
N ALA A 29 51.30 -19.36 29.38
CA ALA A 29 51.74 -20.72 29.05
C ALA A 29 53.23 -20.77 28.66
N SER A 30 53.70 -19.80 27.89
CA SER A 30 55.12 -19.64 27.52
C SER A 30 55.99 -19.40 28.76
N PHE A 31 55.53 -18.52 29.66
CA PHE A 31 56.18 -18.25 30.94
C PHE A 31 56.24 -19.51 31.81
N GLN A 32 55.13 -20.24 31.95
CA GLN A 32 55.08 -21.46 32.76
C GLN A 32 56.04 -22.54 32.23
N SER A 33 56.03 -22.78 30.91
CA SER A 33 56.88 -23.79 30.28
C SER A 33 58.36 -23.45 30.42
N SER A 34 58.73 -22.20 30.14
CA SER A 34 60.12 -21.73 30.28
C SER A 34 60.58 -21.73 31.73
N PHE A 35 59.72 -21.32 32.68
CA PHE A 35 60.05 -21.34 34.11
C PHE A 35 60.27 -22.76 34.64
N TYR A 36 59.44 -23.73 34.23
CA TYR A 36 59.65 -25.13 34.59
C TYR A 36 60.99 -25.66 34.05
N ALA A 37 61.32 -25.33 32.80
CA ALA A 37 62.58 -25.71 32.18
C ALA A 37 63.79 -25.05 32.87
N MET A 38 63.68 -23.79 33.30
CA MET A 38 64.68 -23.12 34.13
C MET A 38 64.91 -23.87 35.44
N VAL A 39 63.86 -24.20 36.19
CA VAL A 39 63.98 -24.95 37.46
C VAL A 39 64.59 -26.33 37.23
N ALA A 40 64.22 -27.01 36.14
CA ALA A 40 64.78 -28.31 35.77
C ALA A 40 66.26 -28.23 35.39
N GLY A 41 66.66 -27.22 34.60
CA GLY A 41 68.06 -26.96 34.25
C GLY A 41 68.88 -26.61 35.48
N LEU A 42 68.38 -25.72 36.34
CA LEU A 42 69.03 -25.38 37.60
C LEU A 42 69.27 -26.62 38.47
N ARG A 43 68.24 -27.48 38.62
CA ARG A 43 68.35 -28.77 39.32
C ARG A 43 69.42 -29.67 38.68
N GLY A 44 69.41 -29.81 37.36
CA GLY A 44 70.36 -30.63 36.63
C GLY A 44 71.79 -30.17 36.84
N TYR A 45 72.01 -28.86 36.85
CA TYR A 45 73.32 -28.27 37.09
C TYR A 45 73.82 -28.53 38.52
N VAL A 46 73.05 -28.13 39.54
CA VAL A 46 73.44 -28.34 40.96
C VAL A 46 73.57 -29.81 41.36
N THR A 47 72.98 -30.73 40.59
CA THR A 47 73.08 -32.18 40.87
C THR A 47 74.27 -32.83 40.17
N THR A 48 74.65 -32.34 38.98
CA THR A 48 75.60 -33.06 38.11
C THR A 48 76.85 -32.26 37.73
N GLY A 49 76.86 -30.95 37.95
CA GLY A 49 77.94 -30.04 37.53
C GLY A 49 78.12 -29.92 36.01
N ARG A 50 77.20 -30.45 35.20
CA ARG A 50 77.33 -30.42 33.73
C ARG A 50 76.87 -29.10 33.15
N GLU A 51 77.78 -28.38 32.49
CA GLU A 51 77.53 -27.09 31.82
C GLU A 51 76.33 -27.08 30.85
N SER A 52 75.98 -28.23 30.24
CA SER A 52 74.79 -28.34 29.39
C SER A 52 73.51 -27.84 30.07
N PHE A 53 73.36 -28.11 31.37
CA PHE A 53 72.19 -27.67 32.14
C PHE A 53 72.20 -26.17 32.46
N LYS A 54 73.39 -25.57 32.58
CA LYS A 54 73.55 -24.12 32.75
C LYS A 54 73.13 -23.39 31.46
N TYR A 55 73.53 -23.92 30.31
CA TYR A 55 73.07 -23.41 29.01
C TYR A 55 71.56 -23.58 28.82
N GLU A 56 70.99 -24.73 29.20
CA GLU A 56 69.53 -24.93 29.19
C GLU A 56 68.79 -23.92 30.07
N TYR A 57 69.29 -23.65 31.27
CA TYR A 57 68.73 -22.62 32.14
C TYR A 57 68.75 -21.25 31.47
N GLN A 58 69.90 -20.84 30.92
CA GLN A 58 70.06 -19.53 30.27
C GLN A 58 69.18 -19.36 29.03
N ALA A 59 69.07 -20.40 28.19
CA ALA A 59 68.20 -20.37 27.03
C ALA A 59 66.73 -20.17 27.42
N ASN A 60 66.27 -20.86 28.47
CA ASN A 60 64.90 -20.73 28.95
C ASN A 60 64.65 -19.44 29.74
N LEU A 61 65.67 -18.87 30.39
CA LEU A 61 65.58 -17.55 31.03
C LEU A 61 65.23 -16.47 30.00
N ASN A 62 65.87 -16.48 28.83
CA ASN A 62 65.58 -15.50 27.77
C ASN A 62 64.13 -15.60 27.27
N ILE A 63 63.62 -16.84 27.10
CA ILE A 63 62.22 -17.08 26.72
C ILE A 63 61.27 -16.59 27.83
N ASN A 64 61.60 -16.90 29.08
CA ASN A 64 60.81 -16.49 30.24
C ASN A 64 60.75 -14.96 30.40
N GLU A 65 61.87 -14.27 30.15
CA GLU A 65 61.95 -12.80 30.16
C GLU A 65 61.06 -12.17 29.10
N GLY A 66 61.07 -12.70 27.87
CA GLY A 66 60.17 -12.26 26.81
C GLY A 66 58.70 -12.40 27.20
N ALA A 67 58.30 -13.59 27.67
CA ALA A 67 56.94 -13.84 28.12
C ALA A 67 56.53 -12.96 29.31
N TRP A 68 57.43 -12.77 30.29
CA TRP A 68 57.19 -11.90 31.44
C TRP A 68 57.00 -10.43 31.04
N SER A 69 57.79 -9.93 30.07
CA SER A 69 57.66 -8.57 29.56
C SER A 69 56.27 -8.31 28.97
N ASN A 70 55.73 -9.29 28.25
CA ASN A 70 54.38 -9.20 27.70
C ASN A 70 53.32 -9.24 28.81
N ILE A 71 53.41 -10.20 29.73
CA ILE A 71 52.49 -10.32 30.89
C ILE A 71 52.49 -9.05 31.73
N ALA A 72 53.66 -8.46 31.99
CA ALA A 72 53.78 -7.25 32.80
C ALA A 72 53.19 -6.01 32.12
N LYS A 73 53.30 -5.91 30.79
CA LYS A 73 52.67 -4.83 30.00
C LYS A 73 51.16 -4.95 30.05
N GLU A 74 50.63 -6.15 29.79
CA GLU A 74 49.19 -6.41 29.81
C GLU A 74 48.61 -6.37 31.23
N GLY A 75 49.41 -6.66 32.26
CA GLY A 75 49.03 -6.64 33.67
C GLY A 75 48.44 -5.31 34.17
N THR A 76 48.72 -4.20 33.47
CA THR A 76 48.23 -2.86 33.79
C THR A 76 46.80 -2.57 33.31
N THR A 77 46.27 -3.39 32.38
CA THR A 77 44.92 -3.23 31.82
C THR A 77 43.92 -4.26 32.36
N LEU A 78 44.38 -5.14 33.26
CA LEU A 78 43.60 -6.24 33.82
C LEU A 78 42.73 -5.82 35.02
N ALA A 79 41.81 -6.70 35.41
CA ALA A 79 40.95 -6.49 36.56
C ALA A 79 41.75 -6.45 37.87
N ALA A 80 41.29 -5.69 38.87
CA ALA A 80 42.02 -5.42 40.11
C ALA A 80 42.50 -6.68 40.85
N ASN A 81 41.78 -7.79 40.76
CA ASN A 81 42.16 -9.08 41.36
C ASN A 81 43.30 -9.79 40.60
N GLN A 82 43.39 -9.60 39.28
CA GLN A 82 44.46 -10.15 38.44
C GLN A 82 45.76 -9.40 38.63
N THR A 83 45.70 -8.07 38.78
CA THR A 83 46.86 -7.25 39.12
C THR A 83 47.52 -7.72 40.42
N VAL A 84 46.74 -8.14 41.42
CA VAL A 84 47.27 -8.70 42.68
C VAL A 84 48.01 -10.02 42.46
N LEU A 85 47.49 -10.92 41.62
CA LEU A 85 48.16 -12.19 41.31
C LEU A 85 49.46 -11.96 40.52
N ILE A 86 49.45 -11.05 39.54
CA ILE A 86 50.63 -10.70 38.76
C ILE A 86 51.68 -10.00 39.62
N ASP A 87 51.31 -9.13 40.56
CA ASP A 87 52.26 -8.52 41.51
C ASP A 87 52.92 -9.58 42.41
N ARG A 88 52.15 -10.58 42.88
CA ARG A 88 52.72 -11.71 43.65
C ARG A 88 53.66 -12.56 42.79
N MET A 89 53.33 -12.76 41.51
CA MET A 89 54.24 -13.42 40.56
C MET A 89 55.50 -12.58 40.37
N ALA A 90 55.40 -11.27 40.19
CA ALA A 90 56.55 -10.37 40.03
C ALA A 90 57.52 -10.49 41.20
N LYS A 91 57.00 -10.40 42.44
CA LYS A 91 57.78 -10.57 43.66
C LYS A 91 58.47 -11.94 43.75
N SER A 92 57.73 -13.00 43.44
CA SER A 92 58.27 -14.37 43.45
C SER A 92 59.34 -14.57 42.38
N ARG A 93 59.18 -13.93 41.21
CA ARG A 93 60.14 -13.97 40.10
C ARG A 93 61.44 -13.30 40.49
N THR A 94 61.38 -12.08 41.03
CA THR A 94 62.56 -11.36 41.49
C THR A 94 63.33 -12.16 42.53
N ALA A 95 62.64 -12.69 43.54
CA ALA A 95 63.26 -13.51 44.57
C ALA A 95 63.88 -14.81 44.03
N PHE A 96 63.28 -15.41 42.99
CA PHE A 96 63.84 -16.60 42.35
C PHE A 96 65.13 -16.26 41.60
N LEU A 97 65.16 -15.17 40.83
CA LEU A 97 66.28 -14.83 39.94
C LEU A 97 67.58 -14.42 40.65
N GLU A 98 67.51 -14.08 41.94
CA GLU A 98 68.70 -13.82 42.77
C GLU A 98 69.49 -15.09 43.13
N LEU A 99 68.87 -16.27 43.05
CA LEU A 99 69.46 -17.51 43.55
C LEU A 99 70.38 -18.23 42.55
N PRO A 100 70.07 -18.31 41.23
CA PRO A 100 70.86 -19.08 40.27
C PRO A 100 72.33 -18.68 40.19
N ALA A 101 72.65 -17.38 40.20
CA ALA A 101 74.04 -16.92 40.16
C ALA A 101 74.85 -17.46 41.36
N ARG A 102 74.28 -17.40 42.57
CA ARG A 102 74.89 -17.93 43.80
C ARG A 102 75.03 -19.46 43.75
N MET A 103 74.05 -20.15 43.19
CA MET A 103 74.14 -21.60 43.02
C MET A 103 75.19 -22.00 42.00
N PHE A 104 75.35 -21.25 40.91
CA PHE A 104 76.38 -21.52 39.91
C PHE A 104 77.78 -21.33 40.50
N GLU A 105 78.00 -20.23 41.22
CA GLU A 105 79.25 -19.98 41.92
C GLU A 105 79.54 -21.05 42.99
N ALA A 106 78.53 -21.51 43.72
CA ALA A 106 78.68 -22.58 44.71
C ALA A 106 79.05 -23.95 44.10
N VAL A 107 78.58 -24.25 42.88
CA VAL A 107 78.96 -25.47 42.13
C VAL A 107 80.39 -25.37 41.60
N GLU A 108 80.83 -24.18 41.18
CA GLU A 108 82.15 -23.92 40.60
C GLU A 108 83.26 -23.69 41.64
N GLY A 109 82.88 -23.30 42.87
CA GLY A 109 83.79 -22.97 43.97
C GLY A 109 84.00 -24.09 45.00
N GLU A 110 84.66 -23.75 46.12
CA GLU A 110 85.00 -24.72 47.19
C GLU A 110 83.85 -24.99 48.20
N HIS A 111 82.69 -24.33 48.03
CA HIS A 111 81.56 -24.39 48.96
C HIS A 111 80.66 -25.63 48.71
N ALA A 112 81.23 -26.81 48.95
CA ALA A 112 80.54 -28.07 48.73
C ALA A 112 79.17 -28.13 49.45
N ARG A 113 78.10 -28.41 48.69
CA ARG A 113 76.70 -28.61 49.13
C ARG A 113 75.89 -27.33 49.41
N GLU A 114 76.47 -26.13 49.32
CA GLU A 114 75.70 -24.89 49.47
C GLU A 114 74.68 -24.71 48.32
N ASP A 115 75.06 -25.10 47.11
CA ASP A 115 74.23 -25.17 45.90
C ASP A 115 72.93 -25.98 46.12
N LEU A 116 73.04 -27.20 46.64
CA LEU A 116 71.92 -28.09 46.91
C LEU A 116 71.04 -27.58 48.05
N TYR A 117 71.64 -26.94 49.06
CA TYR A 117 70.89 -26.29 50.14
C TYR A 117 70.08 -25.11 49.61
N LEU A 118 70.69 -24.19 48.85
CA LEU A 118 70.01 -23.05 48.24
C LEU A 118 68.90 -23.51 47.30
N PHE A 119 69.14 -24.55 46.51
CA PHE A 119 68.13 -25.13 45.61
C PHE A 119 66.93 -25.66 46.39
N ARG A 120 67.14 -26.59 47.34
CA ARG A 120 66.05 -27.26 48.05
C ARG A 120 65.29 -26.34 49.02
N THR A 121 65.99 -25.45 49.72
CA THR A 121 65.39 -24.65 50.80
C THR A 121 64.91 -23.27 50.36
N LYS A 122 65.44 -22.73 49.26
CA LYS A 122 65.07 -21.40 48.74
C LYS A 122 64.39 -21.48 47.38
N ALA A 123 65.03 -22.06 46.38
CA ALA A 123 64.51 -22.03 45.00
C ALA A 123 63.25 -22.87 44.81
N VAL A 124 63.22 -24.11 45.32
CA VAL A 124 62.06 -24.99 45.18
C VAL A 124 60.79 -24.39 45.79
N PRO A 125 60.76 -23.90 47.05
CA PRO A 125 59.56 -23.27 47.61
C PRO A 125 59.09 -22.00 46.89
N ILE A 126 59.98 -21.27 46.23
CA ILE A 126 59.61 -20.10 45.40
C ILE A 126 59.02 -20.58 44.06
N ALA A 127 59.62 -21.60 43.46
CA ALA A 127 59.14 -22.19 42.22
C ALA A 127 57.74 -22.81 42.38
N GLU A 128 57.49 -23.54 43.47
CA GLU A 128 56.16 -24.07 43.79
C GLU A 128 55.12 -22.96 43.98
N ARG A 129 55.48 -21.88 44.69
CA ARG A 129 54.61 -20.71 44.84
C ARG A 129 54.29 -20.05 43.49
N MET A 130 55.30 -19.91 42.62
CA MET A 130 55.11 -19.35 41.28
C MET A 130 54.16 -20.20 40.44
N LEU A 131 54.36 -21.52 40.42
CA LEU A 131 53.52 -22.44 39.66
C LEU A 131 52.07 -22.45 40.19
N ALA A 132 51.88 -22.35 41.51
CA ALA A 132 50.54 -22.23 42.10
C ALA A 132 49.84 -20.92 41.72
N LEU A 133 50.58 -19.80 41.66
CA LEU A 133 50.03 -18.52 41.21
C LEU A 133 49.64 -18.55 39.73
N LEU A 134 50.47 -19.18 38.88
CA LEU A 134 50.18 -19.37 37.46
C LEU A 134 48.90 -20.18 37.23
N ASP A 135 48.74 -21.28 37.99
CA ASP A 135 47.55 -22.12 37.92
C ASP A 135 46.29 -21.37 38.39
N ALA A 136 46.41 -20.55 39.44
CA ALA A 136 45.32 -19.71 39.91
C ALA A 136 44.88 -18.67 38.86
N VAL A 137 45.82 -18.02 38.17
CA VAL A 137 45.51 -17.06 37.08
C VAL A 137 44.82 -17.78 35.92
N ALA A 138 45.35 -18.92 35.47
CA ALA A 138 44.77 -19.68 34.37
C ALA A 138 43.35 -20.19 34.68
N THR A 139 43.14 -20.71 35.90
CA THR A 139 41.82 -21.18 36.36
C THR A 139 40.81 -20.05 36.45
N GLN A 140 41.24 -18.87 36.94
CA GLN A 140 40.36 -17.71 37.04
C GLN A 140 39.91 -17.21 35.65
N GLU A 141 40.83 -17.17 34.67
CA GLU A 141 40.48 -16.83 33.28
C GLU A 141 39.50 -17.84 32.67
N GLN A 142 39.73 -19.15 32.90
CA GLN A 142 38.84 -20.19 32.40
C GLN A 142 37.42 -20.07 32.97
N GLN A 143 37.28 -19.80 34.27
CA GLN A 143 35.97 -19.60 34.90
C GLN A 143 35.24 -18.39 34.33
N ARG A 144 35.95 -17.27 34.14
CA ARG A 144 35.37 -16.06 33.56
C ARG A 144 34.84 -16.31 32.15
N LEU A 145 35.63 -16.96 31.30
CA LEU A 145 35.22 -17.31 29.95
C LEU A 145 33.95 -18.19 29.93
N GLN A 146 33.82 -19.12 30.86
CA GLN A 146 32.61 -19.94 30.97
C GLN A 146 31.38 -19.11 31.39
N VAL A 147 31.54 -18.19 32.33
CA VAL A 147 30.47 -17.27 32.77
C VAL A 147 30.05 -16.34 31.63
N ASP A 148 31.01 -15.76 30.91
CA ASP A 148 30.74 -14.87 29.77
C ASP A 148 30.04 -15.63 28.63
N LEU A 149 30.46 -16.86 28.33
CA LEU A 149 29.80 -17.70 27.32
C LEU A 149 28.37 -18.11 27.74
N ALA A 150 28.15 -18.41 29.02
CA ALA A 150 26.82 -18.73 29.54
C ALA A 150 25.89 -17.51 29.48
N GLY A 151 26.38 -16.33 29.91
CA GLY A 151 25.65 -15.08 29.82
C GLY A 151 25.31 -14.70 28.38
N GLY A 152 26.25 -14.87 27.44
CA GLY A 152 26.02 -14.63 26.02
C GLY A 152 25.00 -15.59 25.40
N ARG A 153 24.97 -16.87 25.82
CA ARG A 153 23.93 -17.82 25.39
C ARG A 153 22.55 -17.41 25.89
N ASP A 154 22.41 -17.04 27.17
CA ASP A 154 21.15 -16.57 27.75
C ASP A 154 20.63 -15.31 27.02
N GLN A 155 21.53 -14.37 26.69
CA GLN A 155 21.17 -13.19 25.91
C GLN A 155 20.66 -13.55 24.50
N LEU A 156 21.31 -14.49 23.81
CA LEU A 156 20.86 -14.97 22.50
C LEU A 156 19.49 -15.64 22.58
N GLU A 157 19.26 -16.50 23.58
CA GLU A 157 17.98 -17.17 23.78
C GLU A 157 16.85 -16.15 24.06
N ARG A 158 17.11 -15.15 24.91
CA ARG A 158 16.15 -14.05 25.15
C ARG A 158 15.87 -13.25 23.89
N ALA A 159 16.90 -12.90 23.11
CA ALA A 159 16.72 -12.17 21.86
C ALA A 159 15.87 -12.98 20.85
N GLN A 160 16.14 -14.29 20.72
CA GLN A 160 15.35 -15.18 19.88
C GLN A 160 13.88 -15.26 20.33
N GLN A 161 13.62 -15.38 21.65
CA GLN A 161 12.27 -15.39 22.20
C GLN A 161 11.53 -14.07 21.92
N ILE A 162 12.20 -12.93 22.07
CA ILE A 162 11.60 -11.62 21.76
C ILE A 162 11.25 -11.52 20.27
N ILE A 163 12.16 -11.91 19.38
CA ILE A 163 11.93 -11.88 17.93
C ILE A 163 10.75 -12.78 17.55
N LEU A 164 10.69 -14.00 18.09
CA LEU A 164 9.61 -14.94 17.82
C LEU A 164 8.25 -14.44 18.32
N THR A 165 8.20 -13.91 19.55
CA THR A 165 6.95 -13.40 20.14
C THR A 165 6.44 -12.17 19.40
N VAL A 166 7.31 -11.20 19.11
CA VAL A 166 6.97 -10.01 18.32
C VAL A 166 6.57 -10.40 16.89
N GLY A 167 7.30 -11.31 16.26
CA GLY A 167 6.98 -11.83 14.93
C GLY A 167 5.62 -12.51 14.88
N ALA A 168 5.32 -13.38 15.85
CA ALA A 168 4.02 -14.04 15.96
C ALA A 168 2.89 -13.03 16.19
N ALA A 169 3.10 -12.04 17.06
CA ALA A 169 2.12 -10.98 17.31
C ALA A 169 1.86 -10.13 16.05
N ALA A 170 2.88 -9.83 15.26
CA ALA A 170 2.74 -9.10 14.00
C ALA A 170 1.91 -9.88 12.97
N VAL A 171 2.17 -11.19 12.81
CA VAL A 171 1.40 -12.06 11.90
C VAL A 171 -0.06 -12.15 12.34
N LEU A 172 -0.32 -12.37 13.63
CA LEU A 172 -1.68 -12.42 14.17
C LEU A 172 -2.43 -11.10 13.99
N SER A 173 -1.75 -9.97 14.21
CA SER A 173 -2.32 -8.63 14.00
C SER A 173 -2.65 -8.38 12.53
N GLY A 174 -1.78 -8.81 11.61
CA GLY A 174 -2.02 -8.72 10.17
C GLY A 174 -3.22 -9.54 9.72
N LEU A 175 -3.35 -10.78 10.22
CA LEU A 175 -4.52 -11.63 9.97
C LEU A 175 -5.80 -11.01 10.51
N LEU A 176 -5.77 -10.49 11.75
CA LEU A 176 -6.91 -9.84 12.37
C LEU A 176 -7.36 -8.60 11.58
N LEU A 177 -6.41 -7.74 11.21
CA LEU A 177 -6.71 -6.57 10.37
C LEU A 177 -7.27 -6.97 9.01
N GLY A 178 -6.73 -8.03 8.39
CA GLY A 178 -7.25 -8.55 7.12
C GLY A 178 -8.70 -9.02 7.21
N LEU A 179 -9.08 -9.69 8.31
CA LEU A 179 -10.46 -10.09 8.57
C LEU A 179 -11.37 -8.88 8.80
N ILE A 180 -10.90 -7.89 9.57
CA ILE A 180 -11.65 -6.65 9.80
C ILE A 180 -11.90 -5.92 8.48
N PHE A 181 -10.87 -5.71 7.66
CA PHE A 181 -11.00 -5.02 6.36
C PHE A 181 -11.91 -5.75 5.37
N ARG A 182 -11.89 -7.08 5.39
CA ARG A 182 -12.79 -7.90 4.56
C ARG A 182 -14.25 -7.58 4.89
N ASP A 183 -14.60 -7.52 6.17
CA ASP A 183 -15.99 -7.37 6.60
C ASP A 183 -16.44 -5.90 6.64
N SER A 184 -15.53 -4.96 6.91
CA SER A 184 -15.84 -3.52 7.01
C SER A 184 -15.80 -2.79 5.65
N ILE A 185 -14.98 -3.23 4.70
CA ILE A 185 -14.79 -2.52 3.42
C ILE A 185 -15.13 -3.42 2.23
N ALA A 186 -14.39 -4.51 2.04
CA ALA A 186 -14.48 -5.29 0.81
C ALA A 186 -15.87 -5.92 0.61
N GLY A 187 -16.45 -6.46 1.69
CA GLY A 187 -17.79 -7.06 1.68
C GLY A 187 -18.90 -6.07 1.30
N PRO A 188 -19.07 -4.94 2.01
CA PRO A 188 -20.07 -3.93 1.66
C PRO A 188 -19.91 -3.37 0.24
N ILE A 189 -18.67 -3.13 -0.22
CA ILE A 189 -18.41 -2.66 -1.58
C ILE A 189 -18.85 -3.70 -2.62
N GLN A 190 -18.47 -4.98 -2.45
CA GLN A 190 -18.89 -6.05 -3.36
C GLN A 190 -20.43 -6.20 -3.42
N ARG A 191 -21.10 -6.09 -2.27
CA ARG A 191 -22.57 -6.10 -2.21
C ARG A 191 -23.18 -4.91 -2.95
N LEU A 192 -22.63 -3.71 -2.75
CA LEU A 192 -23.07 -2.50 -3.43
C LEU A 192 -22.88 -2.62 -4.96
N THR A 193 -21.74 -3.12 -5.41
CA THR A 193 -21.48 -3.41 -6.83
C THR A 193 -22.49 -4.41 -7.40
N GLY A 194 -22.82 -5.47 -6.67
CA GLY A 194 -23.83 -6.44 -7.09
C GLY A 194 -25.23 -5.85 -7.24
N VAL A 195 -25.62 -4.91 -6.36
CA VAL A 195 -26.88 -4.17 -6.49
C VAL A 195 -26.84 -3.22 -7.69
N ALA A 196 -25.73 -2.50 -7.90
CA ALA A 196 -25.56 -1.63 -9.05
C ALA A 196 -25.70 -2.39 -10.38
N ASP A 197 -25.16 -3.61 -10.47
CA ASP A 197 -25.33 -4.47 -11.65
C ASP A 197 -26.76 -4.98 -11.86
N ARG A 198 -27.55 -5.13 -10.80
CA ARG A 198 -29.00 -5.41 -10.92
C ARG A 198 -29.77 -4.21 -11.44
N VAL A 199 -29.51 -3.03 -10.89
CA VAL A 199 -30.10 -1.76 -11.34
C VAL A 199 -29.78 -1.51 -12.82
N ARG A 200 -28.53 -1.72 -13.22
CA ARG A 200 -28.09 -1.63 -14.63
C ARG A 200 -28.84 -2.57 -15.57
N ARG A 201 -29.29 -3.73 -15.08
CA ARG A 201 -30.10 -4.69 -15.85
C ARG A 201 -31.61 -4.40 -15.84
N GLY A 202 -32.03 -3.28 -15.25
CA GLY A 202 -33.42 -2.81 -15.23
C GLY A 202 -34.18 -3.14 -13.94
N ASP A 203 -33.56 -3.81 -12.97
CA ASP A 203 -34.19 -4.06 -11.67
C ASP A 203 -34.03 -2.85 -10.73
N LEU A 204 -34.92 -1.88 -10.90
CA LEU A 204 -34.94 -0.64 -10.11
C LEU A 204 -35.54 -0.82 -8.71
N ALA A 205 -36.00 -2.02 -8.36
CA ALA A 205 -36.46 -2.35 -7.00
C ALA A 205 -35.30 -2.82 -6.11
N ALA A 206 -34.16 -3.22 -6.68
CA ALA A 206 -32.98 -3.61 -5.92
C ALA A 206 -32.48 -2.46 -5.02
N ARG A 207 -32.11 -2.78 -3.78
CA ARG A 207 -31.61 -1.81 -2.78
C ARG A 207 -30.34 -2.33 -2.14
N ALA A 208 -29.39 -1.43 -1.92
CA ALA A 208 -28.19 -1.71 -1.13
C ALA A 208 -28.51 -1.57 0.35
N LYS A 209 -28.10 -2.55 1.16
CA LYS A 209 -28.26 -2.48 2.63
C LYS A 209 -27.25 -1.48 3.19
N VAL A 210 -27.71 -0.57 4.05
CA VAL A 210 -26.83 0.34 4.80
C VAL A 210 -26.34 -0.40 6.03
N GLU A 211 -25.09 -0.86 6.02
CA GLU A 211 -24.51 -1.73 7.05
C GLU A 211 -23.54 -1.01 7.99
N SER A 212 -23.06 0.18 7.61
CA SER A 212 -22.11 0.99 8.37
C SER A 212 -22.59 2.45 8.50
N GLY A 213 -22.08 3.16 9.50
CA GLY A 213 -22.30 4.61 9.71
C GLY A 213 -21.22 5.50 9.06
N ASP A 214 -20.27 4.90 8.36
CA ASP A 214 -19.15 5.56 7.69
C ASP A 214 -19.51 6.05 6.26
N GLU A 215 -18.49 6.42 5.49
CA GLU A 215 -18.59 6.85 4.10
C GLU A 215 -19.21 5.79 3.18
N ILE A 216 -18.99 4.49 3.44
CA ILE A 216 -19.57 3.40 2.66
C ILE A 216 -21.07 3.31 2.93
N GLY A 217 -21.47 3.47 4.19
CA GLY A 217 -22.88 3.58 4.58
C GLY A 217 -23.60 4.75 3.90
N LYS A 218 -22.98 5.93 3.93
CA LYS A 218 -23.51 7.13 3.26
C LYS A 218 -23.62 6.94 1.75
N LEU A 219 -22.64 6.28 1.13
CA LEU A 219 -22.66 5.97 -0.29
C LEU A 219 -23.82 5.03 -0.64
N ALA A 220 -24.05 3.98 0.16
CA ALA A 220 -25.18 3.07 -0.03
C ALA A 220 -26.53 3.79 0.08
N ALA A 221 -26.68 4.70 1.04
CA ALA A 221 -27.90 5.52 1.19
C ALA A 221 -28.12 6.44 -0.02
N SER A 222 -27.08 7.16 -0.46
CA SER A 222 -27.14 8.03 -1.64
C SER A 222 -27.46 7.24 -2.93
N PHE A 223 -26.86 6.06 -3.10
CA PHE A 223 -27.13 5.17 -4.23
C PHE A 223 -28.60 4.71 -4.28
N ASN A 224 -29.18 4.38 -3.12
CA ASN A 224 -30.60 4.03 -3.04
C ASN A 224 -31.50 5.21 -3.42
N SER A 225 -31.20 6.41 -2.92
CA SER A 225 -31.95 7.64 -3.27
C SER A 225 -31.93 7.93 -4.77
N MET A 226 -30.76 7.79 -5.40
CA MET A 226 -30.63 7.92 -6.86
C MET A 226 -31.47 6.89 -7.61
N THR A 227 -31.48 5.63 -7.14
CA THR A 227 -32.27 4.55 -7.76
C THR A 227 -33.78 4.80 -7.64
N VAL A 228 -34.24 5.37 -6.52
CA VAL A 228 -35.64 5.79 -6.33
C VAL A 228 -36.01 6.90 -7.31
N GLN A 229 -35.17 7.93 -7.45
CA GLN A 229 -35.40 9.02 -8.40
C GLN A 229 -35.43 8.51 -9.85
N LEU A 230 -34.52 7.60 -10.21
CA LEU A 230 -34.50 6.99 -11.53
C LEU A 230 -35.79 6.22 -11.83
N ALA A 231 -36.27 5.41 -10.88
CA ALA A 231 -37.54 4.68 -11.01
C ALA A 231 -38.74 5.64 -11.20
N SER A 232 -38.79 6.72 -10.42
CA SER A 232 -39.82 7.75 -10.55
C SER A 232 -39.79 8.41 -11.93
N ASN A 233 -38.61 8.83 -12.38
CA ASN A 233 -38.46 9.51 -13.68
C ASN A 233 -38.88 8.60 -14.85
N ILE A 234 -38.56 7.31 -14.79
CA ILE A 234 -39.01 6.36 -15.82
C ILE A 234 -40.53 6.20 -15.79
N GLY A 235 -41.13 6.07 -14.60
CA GLY A 235 -42.59 6.02 -14.46
C GLY A 235 -43.29 7.27 -15.02
N ASP A 236 -42.73 8.46 -14.75
CA ASP A 236 -43.26 9.72 -15.28
C ASP A 236 -43.13 9.81 -16.80
N LEU A 237 -42.01 9.35 -17.37
CA LEU A 237 -41.82 9.28 -18.82
C LEU A 237 -42.80 8.32 -19.47
N GLU A 238 -43.05 7.16 -18.86
CA GLU A 238 -44.06 6.21 -19.35
C GLU A 238 -45.48 6.79 -19.31
N ASN A 239 -45.83 7.51 -18.24
CA ASN A 239 -47.11 8.18 -18.13
C ASN A 239 -47.28 9.28 -19.18
N ARG A 240 -46.27 10.14 -19.38
CA ARG A 240 -46.28 11.17 -20.43
C ARG A 240 -46.38 10.56 -21.82
N ARG A 241 -45.67 9.46 -22.08
CA ARG A 241 -45.77 8.73 -23.35
C ARG A 241 -47.20 8.21 -23.58
N ARG A 242 -47.82 7.59 -22.58
CA ARG A 242 -49.22 7.12 -22.67
C ARG A 242 -50.18 8.28 -22.92
N GLU A 243 -49.97 9.42 -22.27
CA GLU A 243 -50.76 10.63 -22.49
C GLU A 243 -50.62 11.15 -23.93
N GLN A 244 -49.39 11.23 -24.45
CA GLN A 244 -49.14 11.61 -25.86
C GLN A 244 -49.78 10.62 -26.85
N GLU A 245 -49.66 9.32 -26.61
CA GLU A 245 -50.30 8.30 -27.46
C GLU A 245 -51.83 8.45 -27.44
N ASN A 246 -52.43 8.71 -26.28
CA ASN A 246 -53.86 8.94 -26.16
C ASN A 246 -54.31 10.22 -26.85
N LEU A 247 -53.53 11.30 -26.75
CA LEU A 247 -53.81 12.56 -27.44
C LEU A 247 -53.72 12.38 -28.96
N ALA A 248 -52.68 11.71 -29.45
CA ALA A 248 -52.51 11.41 -30.87
C ALA A 248 -53.68 10.56 -31.42
N ARG A 249 -54.17 9.57 -30.65
CA ARG A 249 -55.37 8.79 -31.02
C ARG A 249 -56.62 9.67 -31.10
N ARG A 250 -56.80 10.61 -30.15
CA ARG A 250 -57.93 11.56 -30.18
C ARG A 250 -57.85 12.45 -31.42
N PHE A 251 -56.68 12.99 -31.73
CA PHE A 251 -56.47 13.86 -32.88
C PHE A 251 -56.75 13.12 -34.21
N ARG A 252 -56.27 11.89 -34.37
CA ARG A 252 -56.59 11.06 -35.56
C ARG A 252 -58.09 10.87 -35.74
N ARG A 253 -58.81 10.49 -34.68
CA ARG A 253 -60.28 10.31 -34.74
C ARG A 253 -61.00 11.60 -35.11
N GLN A 254 -60.55 12.75 -34.60
CA GLN A 254 -61.13 14.03 -34.97
C GLN A 254 -60.90 14.36 -36.45
N SER A 255 -59.69 14.10 -36.97
CA SER A 255 -59.38 14.29 -38.38
C SER A 255 -60.22 13.40 -39.30
N GLU A 256 -60.38 12.12 -38.94
CA GLU A 256 -61.25 11.18 -39.69
C GLU A 256 -62.71 11.65 -39.69
N TYR A 257 -63.22 12.08 -38.54
CA TYR A 257 -64.58 12.62 -38.42
C TYR A 257 -64.78 13.89 -39.27
N LEU A 258 -63.83 14.82 -39.23
CA LEU A 258 -63.88 16.03 -40.06
C LEU A 258 -63.82 15.71 -41.55
N GLY A 259 -63.01 14.73 -41.96
CA GLY A 259 -62.98 14.26 -43.35
C GLY A 259 -64.33 13.72 -43.81
N ALA A 260 -64.95 12.85 -43.01
CA ALA A 260 -66.28 12.31 -43.33
C ALA A 260 -67.38 13.40 -43.37
N LEU A 261 -67.33 14.38 -42.46
CA LEU A 261 -68.23 15.54 -42.51
C LEU A 261 -68.02 16.36 -43.78
N HIS A 262 -66.76 16.64 -44.14
CA HIS A 262 -66.43 17.40 -45.34
C HIS A 262 -66.93 16.71 -46.61
N ASP A 263 -66.71 15.41 -46.74
CA ASP A 263 -67.22 14.61 -47.87
C ASP A 263 -68.75 14.65 -47.95
N THR A 264 -69.42 14.58 -46.80
CA THR A 264 -70.90 14.69 -46.73
C THR A 264 -71.38 16.08 -47.15
N SER A 265 -70.72 17.15 -46.68
CA SER A 265 -71.04 18.52 -47.07
C SER A 265 -70.85 18.75 -48.57
N LEU A 266 -69.76 18.25 -49.16
CA LEU A 266 -69.55 18.31 -50.61
C LEU A 266 -70.64 17.56 -51.38
N GLY A 267 -71.03 16.37 -50.92
CA GLY A 267 -72.13 15.60 -51.50
C GLY A 267 -73.50 16.28 -51.40
N LEU A 268 -73.75 17.07 -50.35
CA LEU A 268 -74.96 17.88 -50.20
C LEU A 268 -74.94 19.12 -51.10
N ILE A 269 -73.80 19.83 -51.17
CA ILE A 269 -73.63 21.01 -52.03
C ILE A 269 -73.81 20.63 -53.50
N ALA A 270 -73.31 19.47 -53.92
CA ALA A 270 -73.51 18.97 -55.29
C ALA A 270 -74.98 18.64 -55.64
N ARG A 271 -75.89 18.58 -54.67
CA ARG A 271 -77.33 18.29 -54.88
C ARG A 271 -78.23 19.53 -54.82
N LEU A 272 -77.71 20.69 -54.40
CA LEU A 272 -78.47 21.94 -54.38
C LEU A 272 -78.43 22.60 -55.76
N ASP A 273 -79.52 23.24 -56.17
CA ASP A 273 -79.61 24.00 -57.41
C ASP A 273 -78.48 25.06 -57.42
N LEU A 274 -77.66 25.08 -58.47
CA LEU A 274 -76.49 25.97 -58.60
C LEU A 274 -76.86 27.44 -58.33
N ALA A 275 -78.08 27.84 -58.69
CA ALA A 275 -78.58 29.19 -58.44
C ALA A 275 -78.75 29.50 -56.94
N GLU A 276 -79.27 28.56 -56.14
CA GLU A 276 -79.44 28.73 -54.69
C GLU A 276 -78.08 28.79 -53.99
N LEU A 277 -77.15 27.91 -54.36
CA LEU A 277 -75.79 27.89 -53.80
C LEU A 277 -75.05 29.21 -54.04
N LEU A 278 -75.06 29.70 -55.28
CA LEU A 278 -74.40 30.95 -55.62
C LEU A 278 -75.07 32.14 -54.90
N SER A 279 -76.39 32.09 -54.70
CA SER A 279 -77.13 33.10 -53.92
C SER A 279 -76.65 33.16 -52.47
N ASP A 280 -76.58 32.01 -51.79
CA ASP A 280 -76.12 31.92 -50.41
C ASP A 280 -74.66 32.35 -50.25
N LEU A 281 -73.78 31.93 -51.17
CA LEU A 281 -72.38 32.34 -51.17
C LEU A 281 -72.23 33.84 -51.38
N THR A 282 -72.98 34.43 -52.33
CA THR A 282 -72.93 35.87 -52.61
C THR A 282 -73.41 36.68 -51.41
N SER A 283 -74.48 36.23 -50.75
CA SER A 283 -75.01 36.86 -49.53
C SER A 283 -74.01 36.81 -48.38
N ARG A 284 -73.35 35.66 -48.15
CA ARG A 284 -72.33 35.51 -47.12
C ARG A 284 -71.06 36.32 -47.43
N ALA A 285 -70.64 36.39 -48.68
CA ALA A 285 -69.51 37.21 -49.10
C ALA A 285 -69.79 38.71 -48.88
N ALA A 286 -70.99 39.18 -49.23
CA ALA A 286 -71.42 40.56 -48.96
C ALA A 286 -71.38 40.89 -47.45
N GLN A 287 -71.86 39.98 -46.60
CA GLN A 287 -71.77 40.14 -45.13
C GLN A 287 -70.32 40.21 -44.63
N LEU A 288 -69.43 39.34 -45.12
CA LEU A 288 -68.02 39.34 -44.72
C LEU A 288 -67.28 40.61 -45.15
N LEU A 289 -67.64 41.14 -46.32
CA LEU A 289 -67.06 42.38 -46.86
C LEU A 289 -67.75 43.64 -46.32
N GLY A 290 -68.82 43.49 -45.53
CA GLY A 290 -69.57 44.61 -44.96
C GLY A 290 -70.34 45.42 -46.01
N THR A 291 -70.70 44.82 -47.15
CA THR A 291 -71.46 45.48 -48.21
C THR A 291 -72.92 45.05 -48.20
N GLU A 292 -73.83 45.98 -48.49
CA GLU A 292 -75.27 45.68 -48.52
C GLU A 292 -75.73 45.03 -49.83
N HIS A 293 -74.90 45.07 -50.88
CA HIS A 293 -75.27 44.69 -52.23
C HIS A 293 -74.17 43.87 -52.90
N GLY A 294 -74.56 42.90 -53.71
CA GLY A 294 -73.64 42.05 -54.47
C GLY A 294 -74.38 41.30 -55.57
N TYR A 295 -73.66 40.78 -56.55
CA TYR A 295 -74.25 39.98 -57.63
C TYR A 295 -73.21 39.05 -58.24
N VAL A 296 -73.69 38.03 -58.96
CA VAL A 296 -72.84 37.14 -59.76
C VAL A 296 -73.42 37.04 -61.16
N TYR A 297 -72.54 37.24 -62.15
CA TYR A 297 -72.81 36.92 -63.54
C TYR A 297 -72.36 35.49 -63.84
N LEU A 298 -73.18 34.76 -64.59
CA LEU A 298 -72.74 33.55 -65.28
C LEU A 298 -72.68 33.85 -66.77
N VAL A 299 -71.66 33.31 -67.41
CA VAL A 299 -71.47 33.46 -68.86
C VAL A 299 -72.41 32.49 -69.55
N ASP A 300 -73.01 32.93 -70.65
CA ASP A 300 -73.80 32.03 -71.49
C ASP A 300 -72.93 30.94 -72.16
N GLU A 301 -73.56 29.88 -72.66
CA GLU A 301 -72.83 28.75 -73.27
C GLU A 301 -72.05 29.13 -74.53
N ALA A 302 -72.40 30.25 -75.17
CA ALA A 302 -71.73 30.78 -76.36
C ALA A 302 -70.53 31.68 -76.03
N GLY A 303 -70.40 32.14 -74.78
CA GLY A 303 -69.33 33.05 -74.36
C GLY A 303 -69.50 34.47 -74.89
N GLU A 304 -70.73 34.90 -75.19
CA GLU A 304 -71.04 36.17 -75.84
C GLU A 304 -71.71 37.18 -74.90
N SER A 305 -72.42 36.69 -73.86
CA SER A 305 -73.08 37.55 -72.89
C SER A 305 -72.93 37.06 -71.44
N LEU A 306 -72.96 38.02 -70.51
CA LEU A 306 -72.99 37.79 -69.08
C LEU A 306 -74.42 37.95 -68.59
N GLU A 307 -75.01 36.89 -68.04
CA GLU A 307 -76.35 36.92 -67.45
C GLU A 307 -76.26 36.96 -65.93
N ARG A 308 -76.93 37.92 -65.30
CA ARG A 308 -76.93 38.02 -63.84
C ARG A 308 -77.81 36.92 -63.27
N LYS A 309 -77.19 35.86 -62.77
CA LYS A 309 -77.91 34.71 -62.20
C LYS A 309 -78.20 34.88 -60.71
N VAL A 310 -77.42 35.71 -60.03
CA VAL A 310 -77.60 36.01 -58.61
C VAL A 310 -77.50 37.51 -58.38
N GLY A 311 -78.39 38.04 -57.52
CA GLY A 311 -78.35 39.42 -57.05
C GLY A 311 -78.80 39.50 -55.59
N VAL A 312 -78.05 40.26 -54.78
CA VAL A 312 -78.30 40.54 -53.37
C VAL A 312 -78.47 42.05 -53.20
N GLY A 313 -79.43 42.46 -52.37
CA GLY A 313 -79.76 43.87 -52.16
C GLY A 313 -80.44 44.49 -53.38
N VAL A 314 -80.00 45.68 -53.81
CA VAL A 314 -80.59 46.40 -54.96
C VAL A 314 -80.50 45.64 -56.29
N TYR A 315 -79.62 44.65 -56.38
CA TYR A 315 -79.45 43.86 -57.60
C TYR A 315 -80.39 42.64 -57.69
N ALA A 316 -81.13 42.32 -56.63
CA ALA A 316 -82.07 41.20 -56.61
C ALA A 316 -83.20 41.38 -57.65
N THR A 317 -83.62 42.61 -57.93
CA THR A 317 -84.66 42.95 -58.91
C THR A 317 -84.17 42.94 -60.36
N HIS A 318 -82.87 42.69 -60.57
CA HIS A 318 -82.21 42.76 -61.88
C HIS A 318 -81.63 41.39 -62.29
N ILE A 319 -82.10 40.30 -61.68
CA ILE A 319 -81.75 38.93 -62.06
C ILE A 319 -82.28 38.66 -63.48
N GLY A 320 -81.48 37.97 -64.30
CA GLY A 320 -81.74 37.74 -65.72
C GLY A 320 -81.32 38.89 -66.64
N GLN A 321 -80.87 40.03 -66.09
CA GLN A 321 -80.30 41.10 -66.90
C GLN A 321 -79.02 40.62 -67.59
N ARG A 322 -78.94 40.84 -68.90
CA ARG A 322 -77.79 40.48 -69.72
C ARG A 322 -76.93 41.70 -70.02
N LEU A 323 -75.62 41.50 -69.99
CA LEU A 323 -74.61 42.46 -70.35
C LEU A 323 -73.78 41.88 -71.49
N VAL A 324 -73.57 42.67 -72.53
CA VAL A 324 -72.68 42.30 -73.64
C VAL A 324 -71.24 42.34 -73.12
N ILE A 325 -70.47 41.32 -73.46
CA ILE A 325 -69.05 41.26 -73.09
C ILE A 325 -68.33 42.46 -73.73
N ASN A 326 -67.40 43.07 -73.00
CA ASN A 326 -66.72 44.34 -73.30
C ASN A 326 -67.44 45.63 -72.86
N GLU A 327 -68.62 45.57 -72.25
CA GLU A 327 -69.28 46.75 -71.69
C GLU A 327 -69.27 46.74 -70.15
N GLY A 328 -69.07 47.93 -69.56
CA GLY A 328 -69.12 48.15 -68.12
C GLY A 328 -68.02 47.45 -67.30
N VAL A 329 -68.12 47.59 -65.98
CA VAL A 329 -67.13 47.09 -65.01
C VAL A 329 -66.93 45.58 -65.09
N ALA A 330 -68.04 44.82 -65.20
CA ALA A 330 -68.00 43.36 -65.26
C ALA A 330 -67.38 42.84 -66.56
N GLY A 331 -67.62 43.50 -67.70
CA GLY A 331 -66.99 43.16 -68.96
C GLY A 331 -65.48 43.40 -68.96
N THR A 332 -65.00 44.46 -68.28
CA THR A 332 -63.57 44.70 -68.11
C THR A 332 -62.90 43.59 -67.30
N VAL A 333 -63.49 43.22 -66.16
CA VAL A 333 -62.97 42.14 -65.30
C VAL A 333 -62.96 40.80 -66.03
N TRP A 334 -63.96 40.53 -66.88
CA TRP A 334 -64.00 39.31 -67.69
C TRP A 334 -62.81 39.20 -68.65
N ASN A 335 -62.44 40.30 -69.33
CA ASN A 335 -61.34 40.29 -70.31
C ASN A 335 -59.96 40.25 -69.67
N THR A 336 -59.78 40.97 -68.57
CA THR A 336 -58.46 41.07 -67.92
C THR A 336 -58.20 39.90 -66.98
N GLY A 337 -59.26 39.30 -66.42
CA GLY A 337 -59.16 38.31 -65.35
C GLY A 337 -58.69 38.89 -64.01
N GLU A 338 -58.53 40.21 -63.91
CA GLU A 338 -58.06 40.89 -62.70
C GLU A 338 -59.22 41.60 -61.98
N PRO A 339 -59.24 41.59 -60.63
CA PRO A 339 -60.26 42.28 -59.86
C PRO A 339 -60.16 43.79 -60.04
N LEU A 340 -61.30 44.44 -60.23
CA LEU A 340 -61.41 45.89 -60.42
C LEU A 340 -62.15 46.52 -59.25
N VAL A 341 -61.54 47.53 -58.64
CA VAL A 341 -62.13 48.36 -57.56
C VAL A 341 -62.24 49.77 -58.10
N ILE A 342 -63.44 50.36 -58.02
CA ILE A 342 -63.76 51.69 -58.55
C ILE A 342 -64.05 52.64 -57.40
#